data_AF-A0A353IM12-F1
#
_entry.id   AF-A0A353IM12-F1
#
_cell.length_a   1.000
_cell.length_b   1.000
_cell.length_c   1.000
_cell.angle_alpha   90.00
_cell.angle_beta   90.00
_cell.angle_gamma   90.00
#
_symmetry.space_group_name_H-M   'P 1'
#
loop_
_entity.id
_entity.type
_entity.pdbx_description
1 polymer ?
#
loop_
_entity_poly.entity_id
_entity_poly.type
_entity_poly.pdbx_seq_one_letter_code
_entity_poly.pdbx_strand_id
1 'polypeptide(L)' 'MNMHEIHDYARRFLDTHGAKAEAEAAQRAADFEKAGEKLQAEDWRRIQAAINSMRGPHAS' A
#
# COMPACT_ATOMS: atom_id res chain seq x y z
N MET A 1 4.08 -3.38 -10.43
CA MET A 1 5.35 -2.89 -9.82
C MET A 1 6.15 -4.07 -9.23
N ASN A 2 7.50 -4.02 -9.17
CA ASN A 2 8.29 -5.07 -8.51
C ASN A 2 8.27 -4.91 -6.99
N MET A 3 8.60 -5.98 -6.24
CA MET A 3 8.53 -5.98 -4.77
C MET A 3 9.38 -4.89 -4.09
N HIS A 4 10.59 -4.62 -4.62
CA HIS A 4 11.46 -3.54 -4.12
C HIS A 4 10.83 -2.15 -4.32
N GLU A 5 10.26 -1.92 -5.50
CA GLU A 5 9.61 -0.67 -5.83
C GLU A 5 8.35 -0.46 -4.95
N ILE A 6 7.55 -1.51 -4.75
CA ILE A 6 6.39 -1.49 -3.84
C ILE A 6 6.82 -1.09 -2.43
N HIS A 7 7.91 -1.70 -1.91
CA HIS A 7 8.43 -1.37 -0.59
C HIS A 7 8.94 0.07 -0.49
N ASP A 8 9.72 0.55 -1.47
CA ASP A 8 10.21 1.94 -1.44
C ASP A 8 9.06 2.94 -1.51
N TYR A 9 8.07 2.65 -2.35
CA TYR A 9 6.85 3.46 -2.46
C TYR A 9 6.03 3.44 -1.18
N ALA A 10 5.75 2.26 -0.62
CA ALA A 10 5.05 2.08 0.64
C ALA A 10 5.73 2.86 1.78
N ARG A 11 7.06 2.82 1.84
CA ARG A 11 7.84 3.55 2.84
C ARG A 11 7.69 5.06 2.69
N ARG A 12 7.85 5.60 1.48
CA ARG A 12 7.66 7.04 1.22
C ARG A 12 6.23 7.49 1.46
N PHE A 13 5.27 6.65 1.10
CA PHE A 13 3.85 6.91 1.29
C PHE A 13 3.50 6.94 2.79
N LEU A 14 4.05 6.00 3.56
CA LEU A 14 3.94 5.96 5.02
C LEU A 14 4.64 7.16 5.68
N ASP A 15 5.81 7.57 5.20
CA ASP A 15 6.53 8.75 5.71
C ASP A 15 5.73 10.05 5.47
N THR A 16 5.09 10.16 4.30
CA THR A 16 4.31 11.35 3.88
C THR A 16 2.93 11.40 4.55
N HIS A 17 2.19 10.30 4.56
CA HIS A 17 0.79 10.24 5.03
C HIS A 17 0.65 9.71 6.47
N GLY A 18 1.73 9.18 7.05
CA GLY A 18 1.75 8.62 8.40
C GLY A 18 0.75 7.47 8.57
N ALA A 19 0.08 7.44 9.73
CA ALA A 19 -0.90 6.40 10.05
C ALA A 19 -2.10 6.32 9.09
N LYS A 20 -2.35 7.35 8.27
CA LYS A 20 -3.43 7.37 7.27
C LYS A 20 -3.05 6.66 5.97
N ALA A 21 -1.76 6.41 5.74
CA ALA A 21 -1.25 5.78 4.52
C ALA A 21 -1.91 4.43 4.22
N GLU A 22 -2.12 3.60 5.24
CA GLU A 22 -2.78 2.30 5.08
C GLU A 22 -4.24 2.44 4.63
N ALA A 23 -4.99 3.34 5.26
CA ALA A 23 -6.38 3.61 4.92
C ALA A 23 -6.52 4.19 3.51
N GLU A 24 -5.61 5.08 3.10
CA GLU A 24 -5.59 5.61 1.73
C GLU A 24 -5.23 4.55 0.69
N ALA A 25 -4.25 3.68 0.99
CA ALA A 25 -3.91 2.57 0.09
C ALA A 25 -5.08 1.59 -0.05
N ALA A 26 -5.78 1.28 1.05
CA ALA A 26 -6.99 0.48 1.07
C ALA A 26 -8.10 1.09 0.21
N GLN A 27 -8.33 2.40 0.40
CA GLN A 27 -9.38 3.14 -0.30
C GLN A 27 -9.11 3.18 -1.80
N ARG A 28 -7.87 3.41 -2.21
CA ARG A 28 -7.46 3.41 -3.62
C ARG A 28 -7.60 2.04 -4.24
N ALA A 29 -7.16 0.97 -3.56
CA ALA A 29 -7.37 -0.39 -4.05
C ALA A 29 -8.86 -0.64 -4.37
N ALA A 30 -9.75 -0.33 -3.43
CA ALA A 30 -11.19 -0.52 -3.62
C ALA A 30 -11.78 0.36 -4.75
N ASP A 31 -11.25 1.57 -4.94
CA ASP A 31 -11.67 2.47 -6.02
C ASP A 31 -11.27 1.91 -7.40
N PHE A 32 -10.03 1.42 -7.53
CA PHE A 32 -9.55 0.76 -8.74
C PHE A 32 -10.27 -0.57 -9.02
N GLU A 33 -10.62 -1.34 -7.98
CA GLU A 33 -11.45 -2.55 -8.14
C GLU A 33 -12.83 -2.18 -8.73
N LYS A 34 -13.44 -1.09 -8.26
CA LYS A 34 -14.73 -0.57 -8.78
C LYS A 34 -14.61 -0.01 -10.19
N ALA A 35 -13.50 0.64 -10.51
CA ALA A 35 -13.22 1.15 -11.86
C ALA A 35 -12.91 0.03 -12.87
N GLY A 36 -12.72 -1.22 -12.41
CA GLY A 36 -12.34 -2.36 -13.25
C GLY A 36 -10.83 -2.46 -13.50
N GLU A 37 -10.03 -1.61 -12.85
CA GLU A 37 -8.58 -1.53 -13.00
C GLU A 37 -7.87 -2.51 -12.06
N LYS A 38 -8.04 -3.80 -12.33
CA LYS A 38 -7.53 -4.90 -11.48
C LYS A 38 -6.03 -4.82 -11.23
N LEU A 39 -5.23 -4.42 -12.22
CA LEU A 39 -3.78 -4.29 -12.07
C LEU A 39 -3.41 -3.22 -11.05
N GLN A 40 -4.06 -2.06 -11.11
CA GLN A 40 -3.82 -0.99 -10.15
C GLN A 40 -4.31 -1.38 -8.76
N ALA A 41 -5.48 -2.01 -8.67
CA ALA A 41 -5.98 -2.55 -7.41
C ALA A 41 -4.98 -3.52 -6.76
N GLU A 42 -4.37 -4.40 -7.55
CA GLU A 42 -3.36 -5.35 -7.07
C GLU A 42 -2.09 -4.64 -6.57
N ASP A 43 -1.58 -3.64 -7.31
CA ASP A 43 -0.44 -2.85 -6.88
C ASP A 43 -0.75 -2.11 -5.56
N TRP A 44 -1.93 -1.51 -5.41
CA TRP A 44 -2.36 -0.85 -4.16
C TRP A 44 -2.54 -1.81 -2.99
N ARG A 45 -3.04 -3.03 -3.24
CA ARG A 45 -3.10 -4.10 -2.22
C ARG A 45 -1.71 -4.49 -1.73
N ARG A 46 -0.74 -4.61 -2.64
CA ARG A 46 0.66 -4.91 -2.31
C ARG A 46 1.30 -3.76 -1.51
N ILE A 47 1.04 -2.51 -1.89
CA ILE A 47 1.49 -1.32 -1.14
C ILE A 47 0.89 -1.32 0.26
N GLN A 48 -0.43 -1.54 0.39
CA GLN A 48 -1.11 -1.61 1.69
C GLN A 48 -0.51 -2.70 2.58
N ALA A 49 -0.25 -3.89 2.03
CA ALA A 49 0.38 -4.98 2.75
C ALA A 49 1.81 -4.62 3.20
N ALA A 50 2.61 -3.98 2.35
CA ALA A 50 3.95 -3.51 2.71
C ALA A 50 3.89 -2.43 3.82
N ILE A 51 2.96 -1.48 3.73
CA ILE A 51 2.72 -0.47 4.77
C ILE A 51 2.33 -1.14 6.09
N ASN A 52 1.42 -2.12 6.06
CA ASN A 52 1.00 -2.85 7.25
C ASN A 52 2.17 -3.62 7.88
N SER A 53 2.98 -4.31 7.07
CA SER A 53 4.21 -4.98 7.53
C SER A 53 5.24 -4.02 8.12
N MET A 54 5.32 -2.78 7.60
CA MET A 54 6.20 -1.72 8.16
C MET A 54 5.66 -1.10 9.45
N ARG A 55 4.33 -1.09 9.63
CA ARG A 55 3.63 -0.55 10.80
C ARG A 55 3.43 -1.59 11.91
N GLY A 56 3.44 -2.87 11.56
CA GLY A 56 3.37 -3.98 12.52
C GLY A 56 4.54 -3.92 13.49
N PRO A 57 4.39 -4.46 14.71
CA PRO A 57 5.49 -4.51 15.65
C PRO A 57 6.62 -5.26 14.97
N HIS A 58 7.79 -4.64 14.91
CA HIS A 58 9.04 -5.26 14.50
C HIS A 58 9.30 -6.45 15.43
N ALA A 59 8.65 -7.58 15.17
CA ALA A 59 8.82 -8.83 15.88
C ALA A 59 9.49 -9.78 14.91
N SER A 60 10.82 -9.64 14.92
CA SER A 60 11.87 -10.64 14.66
C SER A 60 11.73 -11.58 13.48
#